data_AF-A0A6H2NGB6-F1
#
_entry.id   AF-A0A6H2NGB6-F1
#
_cell.length_a   1.000
_cell.length_b   1.000
_cell.length_c   1.000
_cell.angle_alpha   90.00
_cell.angle_beta   90.00
_cell.angle_gamma   90.00
#
_symmetry.space_group_name_H-M   'P 1'
#
loop_
_entity.id
_entity.type
_entity.pdbx_description
1 polymer ?
#
loop_
_entity_poly.entity_id
_entity_poly.type
_entity_poly.pdbx_seq_one_letter_code
_entity_poly.pdbx_strand_id
1 'polypeptide(L)'
;MTILILAQILVPLLLIGWLAFVPPRNRLGIWIQSLMTAIALVMIARMGIWVFPPWWTPYFYGVLFVLALGLGFLRQQPKRRMPLSWPGWVMIVGFVAFGLYAGNEAVLSWTGQFPAAATAVDLTFPLRGDNFLIVNGGSDIRINAHLKTLDESVPRFRAYRGQSYGTDIIQVNRWGLRSRGIMPKQPAAYLIYGAPVFAPCAGEVVQAIDGFPDMTIPESDLVNRAGNHVILRCGAFEVILAHFRPQSLLVQSGMAVAVGDAIAEVGNSGASGEPHLHIHAQRPGTLAMPLSGDPLPVRFNGLFLIRSDRVTTPPLETEP
;
A
#
# COMPACT_ATOMS: atom_id res chain seq x y z
N MET A 1 12.30 -5.13 1.30
CA MET A 1 11.12 -5.96 0.95
C MET A 1 11.15 -7.33 1.60
N THR A 2 12.22 -8.12 1.45
CA THR A 2 12.31 -9.51 1.97
C THR A 2 12.06 -9.66 3.47
N ILE A 3 12.64 -8.80 4.31
CA ILE A 3 12.46 -8.85 5.78
C ILE A 3 11.00 -8.62 6.16
N LEU A 4 10.34 -7.64 5.52
CA LEU A 4 8.93 -7.39 5.72
C LEU A 4 8.13 -8.63 5.35
N ILE A 5 8.32 -9.18 4.14
CA ILE A 5 7.64 -10.41 3.67
C ILE A 5 7.77 -11.56 4.67
N LEU A 6 8.98 -11.81 5.17
CA LEU A 6 9.22 -12.85 6.16
C LEU A 6 8.47 -12.56 7.47
N ALA A 7 8.46 -11.32 7.94
CA ALA A 7 7.75 -10.94 9.15
C ALA A 7 6.22 -11.13 9.03
N GLN A 8 5.61 -10.75 7.88
CA GLN A 8 4.16 -10.95 7.63
C GLN A 8 3.74 -12.42 7.50
N ILE A 9 4.69 -13.34 7.36
CA ILE A 9 4.45 -14.78 7.31
C ILE A 9 4.78 -15.43 8.65
N LEU A 10 6.02 -15.26 9.12
CA LEU A 10 6.54 -15.97 10.28
C LEU A 10 5.89 -15.50 11.58
N VAL A 11 5.69 -14.19 11.78
CA VAL A 11 5.16 -13.68 13.05
C VAL A 11 3.72 -14.18 13.30
N PRO A 12 2.76 -14.06 12.36
CA PRO A 12 1.42 -14.62 12.55
C PRO A 12 1.43 -16.12 12.83
N LEU A 13 2.20 -16.90 12.05
CA LEU A 13 2.24 -18.35 12.19
C LEU A 13 2.88 -18.78 13.52
N LEU A 14 3.91 -18.08 14.00
CA LEU A 14 4.51 -18.34 15.30
C LEU A 14 3.56 -18.01 16.46
N LEU A 15 2.86 -16.88 16.40
CA LEU A 15 1.89 -16.50 17.44
C LEU A 15 0.72 -17.49 17.51
N ILE A 16 0.16 -17.86 16.36
CA ILE A 16 -0.93 -18.84 16.25
C ILE A 16 -0.46 -20.23 16.67
N GLY A 17 0.71 -20.67 16.18
CA GLY A 17 1.30 -21.97 16.52
C GLY A 17 1.62 -22.08 18.00
N TRP A 18 2.14 -21.03 18.63
CA TRP A 18 2.36 -21.00 20.07
C TRP A 18 1.04 -21.25 20.82
N LEU A 19 -0.02 -20.54 20.46
CA LEU A 19 -1.33 -20.73 21.09
C LEU A 19 -1.89 -22.15 20.90
N ALA A 20 -1.67 -22.76 19.72
CA ALA A 20 -2.18 -24.08 19.40
C ALA A 20 -1.42 -25.23 20.09
N PHE A 21 -0.09 -25.13 20.19
CA PHE A 21 0.78 -26.26 20.57
C PHE A 21 1.41 -26.11 21.96
N VAL A 22 1.68 -24.88 22.41
CA VAL A 22 2.35 -24.62 23.69
C VAL A 22 1.61 -23.52 24.47
N PRO A 23 0.28 -23.61 24.69
CA PRO A 23 -0.45 -22.55 25.37
C PRO A 23 -0.04 -22.42 26.85
N PRO A 24 -0.26 -21.26 27.47
CA PRO A 24 0.02 -21.05 28.89
C PRO A 24 -0.78 -22.01 29.78
N ARG A 25 -0.16 -22.51 30.85
CA ARG A 25 -0.77 -23.48 31.78
C ARG A 25 -1.75 -22.86 32.79
N ASN A 26 -2.15 -21.60 32.60
CA ASN A 26 -3.02 -20.86 33.50
C ASN A 26 -4.02 -20.00 32.71
N ARG A 27 -5.21 -19.77 33.28
CA ARG A 27 -6.30 -19.05 32.60
C ARG A 27 -5.93 -17.63 32.18
N LEU A 28 -5.28 -16.86 33.06
CA LEU A 28 -4.87 -15.49 32.78
C LEU A 28 -3.93 -15.42 31.56
N GLY A 29 -2.93 -16.29 31.52
CA GLY A 29 -1.98 -16.38 30.41
C GLY A 29 -2.66 -16.72 29.09
N ILE A 30 -3.59 -17.69 29.07
CA ILE A 30 -4.34 -18.03 27.84
C ILE A 30 -5.13 -16.83 27.35
N TRP A 31 -5.87 -16.14 28.22
CA TRP A 31 -6.64 -14.95 27.86
C TRP A 31 -5.76 -13.83 27.31
N ILE A 32 -4.68 -13.50 28.01
CA ILE A 32 -3.74 -12.45 27.59
C ILE A 32 -3.09 -12.82 26.26
N GLN A 33 -2.51 -14.02 26.12
CA GLN A 33 -1.88 -14.43 24.88
C GLN A 33 -2.88 -14.43 23.71
N SER A 34 -4.11 -14.90 23.92
CA SER A 34 -5.15 -14.93 22.89
C SER A 34 -5.52 -13.51 22.45
N LEU A 35 -5.81 -12.62 23.40
CA LEU A 35 -6.18 -11.23 23.12
C LEU A 35 -5.04 -10.48 22.42
N MET A 36 -3.81 -10.58 22.94
CA MET A 36 -2.66 -9.88 22.36
C MET A 36 -2.26 -10.46 21.00
N THR A 37 -2.45 -11.77 20.79
CA THR A 37 -2.29 -12.38 19.45
C THR A 37 -3.34 -11.83 18.49
N ALA A 38 -4.61 -11.74 18.88
CA ALA A 38 -5.65 -11.17 18.03
C ALA A 38 -5.34 -9.72 17.62
N ILE A 39 -4.92 -8.89 18.58
CA ILE A 39 -4.51 -7.50 18.33
C ILE A 39 -3.31 -7.45 17.36
N ALA A 40 -2.29 -8.30 17.57
CA ALA A 40 -1.14 -8.37 16.69
C ALA A 40 -1.50 -8.83 15.26
N LEU A 41 -2.44 -9.78 15.12
CA LEU A 41 -2.94 -10.20 13.80
C LEU A 41 -3.68 -9.07 13.09
N VAL A 42 -4.47 -8.26 13.81
CA VAL A 42 -5.13 -7.06 13.25
C VAL A 42 -4.09 -6.03 12.81
N MET A 43 -3.09 -5.74 13.65
CA MET A 43 -1.98 -4.83 13.29
C MET A 43 -1.30 -5.29 12.00
N ILE A 44 -0.92 -6.57 11.93
CA ILE A 44 -0.25 -7.14 10.75
C ILE A 44 -1.18 -7.07 9.53
N ALA A 45 -2.45 -7.46 9.67
CA ALA A 45 -3.47 -7.40 8.61
C ALA A 45 -3.57 -5.99 7.99
N ARG A 46 -3.50 -4.95 8.81
CA ARG A 46 -3.64 -3.55 8.37
C ARG A 46 -2.38 -3.00 7.73
N MET A 47 -1.21 -3.30 8.31
CA MET A 47 0.07 -2.72 7.89
C MET A 47 0.75 -3.51 6.77
N GLY A 48 0.41 -4.79 6.63
CA GLY A 48 1.01 -5.71 5.68
C GLY A 48 0.88 -5.26 4.22
N ILE A 49 1.89 -5.60 3.43
CA ILE A 49 1.90 -5.39 1.99
C ILE A 49 1.48 -6.72 1.35
N TRP A 50 0.18 -6.86 1.09
CA TRP A 50 -0.44 -8.12 0.65
C TRP A 50 -0.33 -8.38 -0.85
N VAL A 51 0.86 -8.12 -1.37
CA VAL A 51 1.26 -8.41 -2.74
C VAL A 51 1.84 -9.83 -2.83
N PHE A 52 2.66 -10.19 -1.84
CA PHE A 52 3.06 -11.56 -1.55
C PHE A 52 3.43 -11.66 -0.05
N PRO A 53 2.72 -12.46 0.76
CA PRO A 53 1.61 -13.33 0.40
C PRO A 53 0.35 -12.52 0.00
N PRO A 54 -0.61 -13.11 -0.73
CA PRO A 54 -1.72 -12.38 -1.36
C PRO A 54 -2.73 -11.79 -0.36
N TRP A 55 -3.56 -10.85 -0.83
CA TRP A 55 -4.56 -10.09 -0.04
C TRP A 55 -5.50 -10.93 0.84
N TRP A 56 -5.73 -12.21 0.53
CA TRP A 56 -6.61 -13.06 1.34
C TRP A 56 -5.91 -13.68 2.57
N THR A 57 -4.58 -13.55 2.67
CA THR A 57 -3.77 -14.18 3.72
C THR A 57 -4.16 -13.78 5.15
N PRO A 58 -4.49 -12.51 5.45
CA PRO A 58 -4.95 -12.12 6.78
C PRO A 58 -6.21 -12.86 7.24
N TYR A 59 -7.14 -13.12 6.32
CA TYR A 59 -8.37 -13.86 6.62
C TYR A 59 -8.04 -15.33 6.93
N PHE A 60 -7.08 -15.91 6.19
CA PHE A 60 -6.58 -17.25 6.49
C PHE A 60 -5.94 -17.33 7.88
N TYR A 61 -5.14 -16.33 8.28
CA TYR A 61 -4.63 -16.25 9.66
C TYR A 61 -5.74 -16.16 10.70
N GLY A 62 -6.82 -15.39 10.42
CA GLY A 62 -8.00 -15.35 11.27
C GLY A 62 -8.64 -16.72 11.47
N VAL A 63 -8.80 -17.50 10.40
CA VAL A 63 -9.32 -18.88 10.47
C VAL A 63 -8.39 -19.77 11.30
N LEU A 64 -7.07 -19.74 11.03
CA LEU A 64 -6.10 -20.51 11.80
C LEU A 64 -6.09 -20.13 13.29
N PHE A 65 -6.25 -18.85 13.61
CA PHE A 65 -6.34 -18.36 14.98
C PHE A 65 -7.57 -18.91 15.71
N VAL A 66 -8.74 -18.90 15.07
CA VAL A 66 -9.98 -19.48 15.65
C VAL A 66 -9.83 -20.98 15.86
N LEU A 67 -9.24 -21.70 14.90
CA LEU A 67 -8.96 -23.14 15.05
C LEU A 67 -7.97 -23.41 16.20
N ALA A 68 -6.94 -22.59 16.35
CA ALA A 68 -5.98 -22.69 17.45
C ALA A 68 -6.64 -22.48 18.82
N LEU A 69 -7.56 -21.52 18.94
CA LEU A 69 -8.37 -21.31 20.15
C LEU A 69 -9.23 -22.53 20.48
N GLY A 70 -9.92 -23.09 19.48
CA GLY A 70 -10.75 -24.29 19.65
C GLY A 70 -9.93 -25.51 20.09
N LEU A 71 -8.80 -25.77 19.43
CA LEU A 71 -7.88 -26.85 19.81
C LEU A 71 -7.31 -26.65 21.22
N GLY A 72 -6.96 -25.42 21.58
CA GLY A 72 -6.48 -25.08 22.92
C GLY A 72 -7.52 -25.38 24.00
N PHE A 73 -8.78 -24.99 23.76
CA PHE A 73 -9.90 -25.24 24.68
C PHE A 73 -10.21 -26.74 24.84
N LEU A 74 -10.13 -27.52 23.76
CA LEU A 74 -10.37 -28.96 23.78
C LEU A 74 -9.23 -29.73 24.48
N ARG A 75 -7.98 -29.31 24.30
CA ARG A 75 -6.81 -30.01 24.85
C ARG A 75 -6.51 -29.66 26.31
N GLN A 76 -6.86 -28.46 26.76
CA GLN A 76 -6.42 -27.97 28.07
C GLN A 76 -7.54 -27.27 28.84
N GLN A 77 -7.86 -27.85 30.00
CA GLN A 77 -8.68 -27.22 31.04
C GLN A 77 -7.74 -26.74 32.15
N PRO A 78 -7.13 -25.53 32.02
CA PRO A 78 -6.21 -25.04 33.05
C PRO A 78 -6.92 -24.95 34.40
N LYS A 79 -6.48 -25.80 35.33
CA LYS A 79 -7.00 -25.83 36.70
C LYS A 79 -6.66 -24.55 37.48
N ARG A 80 -5.57 -23.86 37.09
CA ARG A 80 -5.05 -22.68 37.79
C ARG A 80 -5.46 -21.38 37.11
N ARG A 81 -5.79 -20.37 37.92
CA ARG A 81 -6.15 -19.02 37.44
C ARG A 81 -4.93 -18.18 37.04
N MET A 82 -3.86 -18.22 37.82
CA MET A 82 -2.67 -17.36 37.69
C MET A 82 -1.36 -18.17 37.57
N PRO A 83 -0.27 -17.60 37.03
CA PRO A 83 1.05 -18.23 37.04
C PRO A 83 1.65 -18.29 38.46
N LEU A 84 2.53 -19.26 38.69
CA LEU A 84 3.18 -19.49 39.99
C LEU A 84 4.66 -19.11 40.00
N SER A 85 5.24 -18.99 38.82
CA SER A 85 6.67 -18.82 38.65
C SER A 85 6.92 -17.44 38.04
N TRP A 86 8.04 -16.83 38.43
CA TRP A 86 8.46 -15.55 37.88
C TRP A 86 8.57 -15.56 36.34
N PRO A 87 9.00 -16.65 35.64
CA PRO A 87 9.01 -16.66 34.17
C PRO A 87 7.60 -16.58 33.59
N GLY A 88 6.59 -17.16 34.27
CA GLY A 88 5.19 -17.05 33.86
C GLY A 88 4.66 -15.62 33.91
N TRP A 89 5.07 -14.85 34.92
CA TRP A 89 4.76 -13.42 35.02
C TRP A 89 5.53 -12.59 33.99
N VAL A 90 6.82 -12.87 33.76
CA VAL A 90 7.61 -12.22 32.70
C VAL A 90 6.97 -12.42 31.32
N MET A 91 6.49 -13.62 31.03
CA MET A 91 5.76 -13.91 29.79
C MET A 91 4.48 -13.08 29.67
N ILE A 92 3.68 -12.98 30.74
CA ILE A 92 2.47 -12.15 30.75
C ILE A 92 2.80 -10.69 30.47
N VAL A 93 3.78 -10.12 31.20
CA VAL A 93 4.19 -8.73 31.03
C VAL A 93 4.71 -8.48 29.61
N GLY A 94 5.52 -9.40 29.06
CA GLY A 94 6.01 -9.32 27.69
C GLY A 94 4.90 -9.31 26.66
N PHE A 95 3.89 -10.19 26.80
CA PHE A 95 2.74 -10.20 25.89
C PHE A 95 1.89 -8.94 26.00
N VAL A 96 1.68 -8.42 27.22
CA VAL A 96 0.96 -7.15 27.42
C VAL A 96 1.71 -5.99 26.77
N ALA A 97 3.01 -5.87 26.99
CA ALA A 97 3.84 -4.82 26.37
C ALA A 97 3.78 -4.91 24.83
N PHE A 98 3.95 -6.11 24.27
CA PHE A 98 3.84 -6.34 22.83
C PHE A 98 2.46 -6.01 22.28
N GLY A 99 1.39 -6.43 22.98
CA GLY A 99 0.03 -6.17 22.54
C GLY A 99 -0.39 -4.71 22.68
N LEU A 100 0.13 -3.97 23.66
CA LEU A 100 -0.05 -2.51 23.75
C LEU A 100 0.63 -1.79 22.59
N TYR A 101 1.87 -2.18 22.26
CA TYR A 101 2.55 -1.69 21.07
C TYR A 101 1.74 -2.01 19.80
N ALA A 102 1.32 -3.26 19.63
CA ALA A 102 0.56 -3.69 18.46
C ALA A 102 -0.80 -2.99 18.36
N GLY A 103 -1.47 -2.78 19.49
CA GLY A 103 -2.73 -2.04 19.57
C GLY A 103 -2.57 -0.58 19.16
N ASN A 104 -1.51 0.08 19.63
CA ASN A 104 -1.17 1.44 19.21
C ASN A 104 -0.92 1.51 17.69
N GLU A 105 -0.11 0.61 17.15
CA GLU A 105 0.17 0.56 15.71
C GLU A 105 -1.09 0.26 14.87
N ALA A 106 -1.97 -0.63 15.35
CA ALA A 106 -3.25 -0.90 14.71
C ALA A 106 -4.15 0.35 14.67
N VAL A 107 -4.27 1.07 15.80
CA VAL A 107 -5.05 2.32 15.88
C VAL A 107 -4.49 3.39 14.95
N LEU A 108 -3.17 3.60 14.92
CA LEU A 108 -2.55 4.59 14.03
C LEU A 108 -2.68 4.20 12.54
N SER A 109 -2.61 2.90 12.22
CA SER A 109 -2.91 2.42 10.85
C SER A 109 -4.39 2.59 10.47
N TRP A 110 -5.30 2.63 11.45
CA TRP A 110 -6.73 2.83 11.24
C TRP A 110 -7.04 4.30 10.96
N THR A 111 -6.40 5.23 11.67
CA THR A 111 -6.57 6.67 11.42
C THR A 111 -6.16 7.09 10.01
N GLY A 112 -5.26 6.33 9.37
CA GLY A 112 -4.82 6.54 7.99
C GLY A 112 -5.93 6.41 6.91
N GLN A 113 -7.13 5.93 7.26
CA GLN A 113 -8.28 5.87 6.35
C GLN A 113 -9.07 7.16 6.23
N PHE A 114 -8.76 8.16 7.06
CA PHE A 114 -9.39 9.46 6.99
C PHE A 114 -8.41 10.43 6.35
N PRO A 115 -8.78 11.13 5.27
CA PRO A 115 -7.92 12.17 4.74
C PRO A 115 -7.67 13.20 5.85
N ALA A 116 -6.46 13.77 5.88
CA ALA A 116 -6.18 14.90 6.76
C ALA A 116 -7.21 16.01 6.53
N ALA A 117 -7.39 16.92 7.50
CA ALA A 117 -8.34 18.04 7.39
C ALA A 117 -8.09 18.99 6.18
N ALA A 118 -7.02 18.76 5.42
CA ALA A 118 -6.77 19.40 4.14
C ALA A 118 -7.86 19.06 3.11
N THR A 119 -8.14 20.00 2.20
CA THR A 119 -9.06 19.76 1.10
C THR A 119 -8.50 18.71 0.16
N ALA A 120 -9.07 17.52 0.20
CA ALA A 120 -8.78 16.46 -0.76
C ALA A 120 -9.26 16.87 -2.16
N VAL A 121 -8.51 16.47 -3.19
CA VAL A 121 -8.95 16.58 -4.58
C VAL A 121 -9.64 15.28 -4.99
N ASP A 122 -10.64 15.38 -5.85
CA ASP A 122 -11.34 14.21 -6.39
C ASP A 122 -10.97 14.01 -7.86
N LEU A 123 -10.57 12.79 -8.19
CA LEU A 123 -10.05 12.38 -9.48
C LEU A 123 -10.87 11.21 -10.01
N THR A 124 -10.95 11.08 -11.33
CA THR A 124 -11.42 9.83 -11.94
C THR A 124 -10.34 8.76 -11.79
N PHE A 125 -10.71 7.51 -11.49
CA PHE A 125 -9.75 6.42 -11.41
C PHE A 125 -9.05 6.22 -12.77
N PRO A 126 -7.70 6.28 -12.86
CA PRO A 126 -6.96 6.45 -14.12
C PRO A 126 -6.74 5.16 -14.92
N LEU A 127 -7.30 4.03 -14.49
CA LEU A 127 -7.14 2.72 -15.11
C LEU A 127 -8.52 2.12 -15.40
N ARG A 128 -8.62 1.28 -16.43
CA ARG A 128 -9.85 0.56 -16.78
C ARG A 128 -9.65 -0.94 -16.60
N GLY A 129 -10.69 -1.61 -16.09
CA GLY A 129 -10.71 -3.04 -15.81
C GLY A 129 -10.83 -3.37 -14.32
N ASP A 130 -10.38 -4.57 -13.97
CA ASP A 130 -10.71 -5.19 -12.69
C ASP A 130 -9.45 -5.58 -11.90
N ASN A 131 -9.67 -5.84 -10.61
CA ASN A 131 -8.69 -6.44 -9.70
C ASN A 131 -7.44 -5.57 -9.48
N PHE A 132 -7.62 -4.26 -9.34
CA PHE A 132 -6.55 -3.38 -8.89
C PHE A 132 -6.39 -3.50 -7.37
N LEU A 133 -5.15 -3.46 -6.89
CA LEU A 133 -4.77 -3.47 -5.48
C LEU A 133 -3.94 -2.23 -5.19
N ILE A 134 -4.31 -1.52 -4.12
CA ILE A 134 -3.57 -0.35 -3.65
C ILE A 134 -2.43 -0.78 -2.75
N VAL A 135 -1.19 -0.49 -3.13
CA VAL A 135 0.02 -0.85 -2.38
C VAL A 135 0.42 0.27 -1.42
N ASN A 136 0.33 1.51 -1.86
CA ASN A 136 0.45 2.70 -1.04
C ASN A 136 -0.80 3.54 -1.23
N GLY A 137 -1.39 4.01 -0.12
CA GLY A 137 -2.59 4.83 -0.11
C GLY A 137 -2.98 5.14 1.33
N GLY A 138 -3.76 6.19 1.54
CA GLY A 138 -4.12 6.69 2.86
C GLY A 138 -3.19 7.77 3.42
N SER A 139 -3.48 8.21 4.64
CA SER A 139 -2.92 9.39 5.29
C SER A 139 -1.99 9.10 6.48
N ASP A 140 -1.62 7.84 6.72
CA ASP A 140 -0.63 7.46 7.74
C ASP A 140 0.56 6.69 7.14
N ILE A 141 1.76 6.97 7.64
CA ILE A 141 3.03 6.38 7.16
C ILE A 141 3.06 4.86 7.22
N ARG A 142 2.29 4.25 8.14
CA ARG A 142 2.20 2.78 8.30
C ARG A 142 1.59 2.11 7.08
N ILE A 143 0.70 2.82 6.38
CA ILE A 143 -0.03 2.31 5.21
C ILE A 143 0.33 3.05 3.91
N ASN A 144 1.00 4.19 3.99
CA ASN A 144 1.47 4.94 2.83
C ASN A 144 2.92 5.40 3.01
N ALA A 145 3.86 4.74 2.32
CA ALA A 145 5.28 5.06 2.42
C ALA A 145 5.64 6.44 1.85
N HIS A 146 4.78 7.06 1.03
CA HIS A 146 5.07 8.39 0.45
C HIS A 146 5.03 9.52 1.48
N LEU A 147 4.31 9.34 2.59
CA LEU A 147 4.24 10.31 3.67
C LEU A 147 5.58 10.56 4.36
N LYS A 148 6.59 9.71 4.12
CA LYS A 148 7.97 9.98 4.54
C LYS A 148 8.47 11.33 4.01
N THR A 149 7.97 11.79 2.87
CA THR A 149 8.39 13.06 2.27
C THR A 149 7.81 14.30 2.96
N LEU A 150 6.92 14.11 3.93
CA LEU A 150 6.49 15.16 4.84
C LEU A 150 7.58 15.55 5.86
N ASP A 151 8.56 14.67 6.11
CA ASP A 151 9.65 14.94 7.05
C ASP A 151 10.60 16.03 6.52
N GLU A 152 10.43 17.24 7.04
CA GLU A 152 11.21 18.43 6.66
C GLU A 152 12.65 18.38 7.16
N SER A 153 12.96 17.50 8.13
CA SER A 153 14.32 17.33 8.66
C SER A 153 15.27 16.66 7.66
N VAL A 154 14.73 16.05 6.60
CA VAL A 154 15.51 15.33 5.57
C VAL A 154 15.52 16.15 4.26
N PRO A 155 16.59 16.90 3.94
CA PRO A 155 16.60 17.86 2.83
C PRO A 155 16.25 17.26 1.46
N ARG A 156 16.65 16.01 1.20
CA ARG A 156 16.38 15.32 -0.08
C ARG A 156 14.89 15.12 -0.37
N PHE A 157 14.01 15.20 0.64
CA PHE A 157 12.57 15.02 0.43
C PHE A 157 11.89 16.27 -0.10
N ARG A 158 12.48 17.46 0.08
CA ARG A 158 11.87 18.73 -0.37
C ARG A 158 11.54 18.74 -1.86
N ALA A 159 12.46 18.26 -2.69
CA ALA A 159 12.30 18.22 -4.14
C ALA A 159 11.18 17.27 -4.62
N TYR A 160 10.69 16.39 -3.74
CA TYR A 160 9.68 15.37 -4.06
C TYR A 160 8.54 15.34 -3.04
N ARG A 161 8.35 16.43 -2.29
CA ARG A 161 7.37 16.52 -1.19
C ARG A 161 5.94 16.29 -1.69
N GLY A 162 5.65 16.70 -2.92
CA GLY A 162 4.33 16.62 -3.52
C GLY A 162 3.80 15.20 -3.64
N GLN A 163 4.68 14.19 -3.68
CA GLN A 163 4.26 12.79 -3.73
C GLN A 163 3.57 12.31 -2.45
N SER A 164 3.60 13.07 -1.35
CA SER A 164 2.89 12.70 -0.13
C SER A 164 1.40 12.49 -0.44
N TYR A 165 0.78 11.50 0.20
CA TYR A 165 -0.54 10.98 -0.17
C TYR A 165 -0.65 10.33 -1.55
N GLY A 166 0.48 10.09 -2.23
CA GLY A 166 0.53 9.34 -3.48
C GLY A 166 -0.02 7.94 -3.32
N THR A 167 -0.60 7.45 -4.41
CA THR A 167 -1.23 6.14 -4.52
C THR A 167 -0.46 5.29 -5.53
N ASP A 168 -0.01 4.12 -5.08
CA ASP A 168 0.63 3.12 -5.94
C ASP A 168 -0.35 1.99 -6.22
N ILE A 169 -0.67 1.79 -7.50
CA ILE A 169 -1.71 0.88 -7.95
C ILE A 169 -1.07 -0.26 -8.73
N ILE A 170 -1.37 -1.49 -8.35
CA ILE A 170 -1.00 -2.71 -9.10
C ILE A 170 -2.25 -3.46 -9.55
N GLN A 171 -2.08 -4.44 -10.44
CA GLN A 171 -3.13 -5.38 -10.80
C GLN A 171 -2.80 -6.77 -10.25
N VAL A 172 -3.81 -7.50 -9.78
CA VAL A 172 -3.70 -8.88 -9.31
C VAL A 172 -4.66 -9.78 -10.05
N ASN A 173 -4.35 -11.07 -10.17
CA ASN A 173 -5.31 -12.06 -10.65
C ASN A 173 -6.29 -12.47 -9.55
N ARG A 174 -7.24 -13.35 -9.88
CA ARG A 174 -8.22 -13.92 -8.93
C ARG A 174 -7.62 -14.60 -7.69
N TRP A 175 -6.36 -15.03 -7.76
CA TRP A 175 -5.65 -15.64 -6.63
C TRP A 175 -4.88 -14.61 -5.78
N GLY A 176 -4.94 -13.33 -6.15
CA GLY A 176 -4.23 -12.24 -5.49
C GLY A 176 -2.75 -12.13 -5.87
N LEU A 177 -2.31 -12.79 -6.95
CA LEU A 177 -0.93 -12.70 -7.43
C LEU A 177 -0.82 -11.61 -8.50
N ARG A 178 0.18 -10.72 -8.35
CA ARG A 178 0.45 -9.63 -9.31
C ARG A 178 1.32 -10.01 -10.50
N SER A 179 1.98 -11.17 -10.46
CA SER A 179 2.97 -11.57 -11.46
C SER A 179 3.13 -13.09 -11.53
N ARG A 180 3.80 -13.58 -12.58
CA ARG A 180 4.19 -14.99 -12.72
C ARG A 180 5.44 -15.27 -11.88
N GLY A 181 5.25 -15.50 -10.58
CA GLY A 181 6.31 -15.74 -9.60
C GLY A 181 6.26 -14.73 -8.44
N ILE A 182 7.26 -14.79 -7.55
CA ILE A 182 7.30 -13.89 -6.37
C ILE A 182 7.85 -12.51 -6.75
N MET A 183 8.96 -12.46 -7.48
CA MET A 183 9.62 -11.22 -7.89
C MET A 183 10.41 -11.46 -9.20
N PRO A 184 9.72 -11.68 -10.33
CA PRO A 184 10.38 -11.84 -11.62
C PRO A 184 11.14 -10.56 -12.00
N LYS A 185 12.28 -10.72 -12.69
CA LYS A 185 13.16 -9.62 -13.10
C LYS A 185 12.58 -8.77 -14.25
N GLN A 186 11.80 -9.39 -15.12
CA GLN A 186 11.27 -8.74 -16.32
C GLN A 186 9.95 -8.01 -16.01
N PRO A 187 9.83 -6.70 -16.31
CA PRO A 187 8.59 -5.95 -16.10
C PRO A 187 7.35 -6.58 -16.73
N ALA A 188 7.47 -7.14 -17.94
CA ALA A 188 6.37 -7.79 -18.65
C ALA A 188 5.79 -9.05 -17.95
N ALA A 189 6.43 -9.54 -16.89
CA ALA A 189 5.91 -10.65 -16.09
C ALA A 189 4.86 -10.21 -15.04
N TYR A 190 4.66 -8.90 -14.86
CA TYR A 190 3.67 -8.31 -13.95
C TYR A 190 2.40 -7.95 -14.71
N LEU A 191 1.23 -8.21 -14.09
CA LEU A 191 -0.06 -8.11 -14.76
C LEU A 191 -0.40 -6.68 -15.21
N ILE A 192 0.01 -5.68 -14.42
CA ILE A 192 -0.29 -4.27 -14.74
C ILE A 192 0.61 -3.69 -15.83
N TYR A 193 1.75 -4.33 -16.15
CA TYR A 193 2.68 -3.78 -17.13
C TYR A 193 2.02 -3.65 -18.50
N GLY A 194 2.09 -2.47 -19.11
CA GLY A 194 1.41 -2.15 -20.37
C GLY A 194 -0.06 -1.78 -20.23
N ALA A 195 -0.61 -1.70 -19.02
CA ALA A 195 -2.00 -1.27 -18.84
C ALA A 195 -2.18 0.19 -19.28
N PRO A 196 -3.22 0.51 -20.08
CA PRO A 196 -3.46 1.87 -20.56
C PRO A 196 -3.89 2.78 -19.40
N VAL A 197 -3.31 3.97 -19.37
CA VAL A 197 -3.56 5.00 -18.34
C VAL A 197 -4.31 6.16 -18.97
N PHE A 198 -5.35 6.63 -18.28
CA PHE A 198 -6.25 7.67 -18.75
C PHE A 198 -6.19 8.91 -17.86
N ALA A 199 -6.48 10.07 -18.44
CA ALA A 199 -6.52 11.34 -17.76
C ALA A 199 -7.55 11.33 -16.61
N PRO A 200 -7.11 11.50 -15.36
CA PRO A 200 -7.99 11.45 -14.19
C PRO A 200 -8.78 12.76 -13.99
N CYS A 201 -8.39 13.83 -14.67
CA CYS A 201 -9.00 15.15 -14.64
C CYS A 201 -8.78 15.85 -15.98
N ALA A 202 -9.70 16.75 -16.35
CA ALA A 202 -9.52 17.62 -17.51
C ALA A 202 -8.53 18.75 -17.16
N GLY A 203 -7.65 19.09 -18.09
CA GLY A 203 -6.59 20.06 -17.82
C GLY A 203 -5.57 20.18 -18.94
N GLU A 204 -4.44 20.81 -18.62
CA GLU A 204 -3.30 20.99 -19.53
C GLU A 204 -2.13 20.12 -19.09
N VAL A 205 -1.45 19.48 -20.02
CA VAL A 205 -0.20 18.77 -19.80
C VAL A 205 0.92 19.79 -19.63
N VAL A 206 1.34 20.06 -18.39
CA VAL A 206 2.42 21.04 -18.14
C VAL A 206 3.81 20.45 -18.36
N GLN A 207 3.93 19.13 -18.22
CA GLN A 207 5.17 18.41 -18.47
C GLN A 207 4.84 16.98 -18.91
N ALA A 208 5.42 16.56 -20.02
CA ALA A 208 5.43 15.17 -20.49
C ALA A 208 6.90 14.75 -20.72
N ILE A 209 7.34 13.74 -19.98
CA ILE A 209 8.71 13.22 -20.04
C ILE A 209 8.64 11.73 -20.40
N ASP A 210 9.33 11.35 -21.46
CA ASP A 210 9.42 9.99 -21.97
C ASP A 210 10.88 9.64 -22.35
N GLY A 211 11.16 8.36 -22.57
CA GLY A 211 12.42 7.84 -23.07
C GLY A 211 13.34 7.25 -22.00
N PHE A 212 13.03 7.35 -20.71
CA PHE A 212 13.74 6.61 -19.68
C PHE A 212 13.43 5.11 -19.81
N PRO A 213 14.45 4.23 -19.75
CA PRO A 213 14.24 2.80 -19.84
C PRO A 213 13.52 2.27 -18.60
N ASP A 214 12.82 1.15 -18.77
CA ASP A 214 12.35 0.36 -17.63
C ASP A 214 13.54 -0.26 -16.89
N MET A 215 13.44 -0.32 -15.56
CA MET A 215 14.46 -0.95 -14.74
C MET A 215 14.20 -2.45 -14.58
N THR A 216 15.27 -3.23 -14.48
CA THR A 216 15.17 -4.66 -14.16
C THR A 216 14.82 -4.81 -12.68
N ILE A 217 13.78 -5.56 -12.33
CA ILE A 217 13.35 -5.70 -10.94
C ILE A 217 14.43 -6.45 -10.12
N PRO A 218 14.82 -5.97 -8.91
CA PRO A 218 14.27 -4.84 -8.14
C PRO A 218 15.11 -3.55 -8.20
N GLU A 219 15.90 -3.38 -9.26
CA GLU A 219 16.67 -2.16 -9.51
C GLU A 219 15.73 -0.98 -9.83
N SER A 220 16.18 0.24 -9.54
CA SER A 220 15.40 1.46 -9.71
C SER A 220 16.33 2.65 -9.97
N ASP A 221 15.90 3.61 -10.78
CA ASP A 221 16.63 4.86 -10.99
C ASP A 221 16.30 5.88 -9.88
N LEU A 222 17.24 6.08 -8.96
CA LEU A 222 17.09 7.01 -7.83
C LEU A 222 17.45 8.45 -8.17
N VAL A 223 18.00 8.71 -9.36
CA VAL A 223 18.29 10.04 -9.89
C VAL A 223 17.05 10.57 -10.59
N ASN A 224 16.53 9.84 -11.60
CA ASN A 224 15.32 10.21 -12.33
C ASN A 224 14.10 9.56 -11.67
N ARG A 225 13.78 10.00 -10.44
CA ARG A 225 12.85 9.28 -9.57
C ARG A 225 11.44 9.08 -10.14
N ALA A 226 10.91 10.03 -10.88
CA ALA A 226 9.59 9.89 -11.52
C ALA A 226 9.64 9.01 -12.80
N GLY A 227 10.81 8.79 -13.38
CA GLY A 227 10.96 8.10 -14.66
C GLY A 227 10.20 8.83 -15.78
N ASN A 228 9.56 8.06 -16.65
CA ASN A 228 8.61 8.60 -17.62
C ASN A 228 7.33 9.01 -16.88
N HIS A 229 6.90 10.25 -17.05
CA HIS A 229 5.80 10.80 -16.27
C HIS A 229 5.10 11.95 -17.00
N VAL A 230 3.89 12.24 -16.54
CA VAL A 230 3.08 13.38 -16.97
C VAL A 230 2.65 14.17 -15.75
N ILE A 231 2.74 15.49 -15.84
CA ILE A 231 2.15 16.44 -14.90
C ILE A 231 0.99 17.13 -15.61
N LEU A 232 -0.22 17.00 -15.06
CA LEU A 232 -1.44 17.64 -15.54
C LEU A 232 -1.82 18.78 -14.60
N ARG A 233 -2.10 19.96 -15.13
CA ARG A 233 -2.70 21.06 -14.39
C ARG A 233 -4.22 20.99 -14.50
N CYS A 234 -4.87 20.61 -13.40
CA CYS A 234 -6.30 20.44 -13.29
C CYS A 234 -6.89 21.55 -12.41
N GLY A 235 -7.10 22.72 -13.01
CA GLY A 235 -7.53 23.92 -12.29
C GLY A 235 -6.42 24.45 -11.36
N ALA A 236 -6.64 24.38 -10.04
CA ALA A 236 -5.76 24.97 -9.02
C ALA A 236 -4.73 23.99 -8.41
N PHE A 237 -4.63 22.79 -8.96
CA PHE A 237 -3.69 21.75 -8.52
C PHE A 237 -3.08 21.02 -9.72
N GLU A 238 -1.99 20.31 -9.46
CA GLU A 238 -1.30 19.46 -10.42
C GLU A 238 -1.45 17.99 -10.02
N VAL A 239 -1.65 17.12 -11.01
CA VAL A 239 -1.68 15.66 -10.87
C VAL A 239 -0.50 15.08 -11.59
N ILE A 240 0.27 14.25 -10.90
CA ILE A 240 1.45 13.60 -11.44
C ILE A 240 1.16 12.12 -11.57
N LEU A 241 1.36 11.59 -12.78
CA LEU A 241 1.31 10.16 -13.09
C LEU A 241 2.69 9.74 -13.56
N ALA A 242 3.25 8.68 -12.99
CA ALA A 242 4.66 8.35 -13.15
C ALA A 242 4.91 6.85 -13.40
N HIS A 243 6.19 6.54 -13.64
CA HIS A 243 6.69 5.19 -13.93
C HIS A 243 6.16 4.60 -15.24
N PHE A 244 5.84 5.43 -16.23
CA PHE A 244 5.32 4.97 -17.51
C PHE A 244 6.33 4.13 -18.29
N ARG A 245 5.78 3.26 -19.16
CA ARG A 245 6.55 2.43 -20.07
C ARG A 245 7.30 3.32 -21.08
N PRO A 246 8.56 3.00 -21.44
CA PRO A 246 9.31 3.79 -22.41
C PRO A 246 8.59 3.87 -23.76
N GLN A 247 8.60 5.06 -24.36
CA GLN A 247 7.96 5.34 -25.65
C GLN A 247 6.45 5.04 -25.69
N SER A 248 5.76 5.21 -24.56
CA SER A 248 4.31 4.96 -24.47
C SER A 248 3.47 6.22 -24.34
N LEU A 249 4.06 7.40 -24.12
CA LEU A 249 3.28 8.62 -23.94
C LEU A 249 2.56 8.99 -25.24
N LEU A 250 1.26 9.27 -25.11
CA LEU A 250 0.36 9.71 -26.18
C LEU A 250 0.11 11.23 -26.12
N VAL A 251 0.75 11.91 -25.17
CA VAL A 251 0.58 13.33 -24.91
C VAL A 251 1.91 14.08 -24.84
N GLN A 252 1.86 15.39 -25.07
CA GLN A 252 3.00 16.29 -25.07
C GLN A 252 2.71 17.54 -24.23
N SER A 253 3.75 18.20 -23.74
CA SER A 253 3.62 19.46 -23.00
C SER A 253 2.85 20.52 -23.82
N GLY A 254 1.93 21.22 -23.17
CA GLY A 254 1.04 22.22 -23.76
C GLY A 254 -0.27 21.67 -24.34
N MET A 255 -0.45 20.34 -24.38
CA MET A 255 -1.70 19.74 -24.84
C MET A 255 -2.81 19.85 -23.77
N ALA A 256 -4.03 20.13 -24.21
CA ALA A 256 -5.22 19.95 -23.39
C ALA A 256 -5.68 18.49 -23.42
N VAL A 257 -6.18 17.99 -22.29
CA VAL A 257 -6.77 16.65 -22.14
C VAL A 257 -8.14 16.76 -21.47
N ALA A 258 -9.08 15.93 -21.91
CA ALA A 258 -10.34 15.68 -21.24
C ALA A 258 -10.22 14.47 -20.30
N VAL A 259 -11.13 14.34 -19.33
CA VAL A 259 -11.22 13.15 -18.48
C VAL A 259 -11.41 11.92 -19.37
N GLY A 260 -10.59 10.89 -19.16
CA GLY A 260 -10.68 9.64 -19.91
C GLY A 260 -9.88 9.59 -21.22
N ASP A 261 -9.18 10.66 -21.59
CA ASP A 261 -8.21 10.64 -22.69
C ASP A 261 -7.04 9.71 -22.36
N ALA A 262 -6.54 8.96 -23.33
CA ALA A 262 -5.41 8.07 -23.13
C ALA A 262 -4.10 8.89 -23.01
N ILE A 263 -3.29 8.59 -21.99
CA ILE A 263 -2.06 9.32 -21.67
C ILE A 263 -0.81 8.50 -21.98
N ALA A 264 -0.75 7.26 -21.50
CA ALA A 264 0.44 6.41 -21.57
C ALA A 264 0.09 4.96 -21.20
N GLU A 265 1.11 4.11 -21.07
CA GLU A 265 0.99 2.77 -20.51
C GLU A 265 1.81 2.64 -19.22
N VAL A 266 1.34 1.82 -18.27
CA VAL A 266 2.08 1.52 -17.04
C VAL A 266 3.39 0.80 -17.35
N GLY A 267 4.49 1.28 -16.78
CA GLY A 267 5.83 0.70 -16.93
C GLY A 267 6.51 0.43 -15.60
N ASN A 268 7.84 0.58 -15.60
CA ASN A 268 8.73 0.42 -14.45
C ASN A 268 9.96 1.35 -14.53
N SER A 269 9.82 2.52 -15.15
CA SER A 269 10.89 3.52 -15.22
C SER A 269 11.02 4.30 -13.90
N GLY A 270 12.20 4.86 -13.63
CA GLY A 270 12.43 5.70 -12.44
C GLY A 270 12.59 4.92 -11.13
N ALA A 271 12.21 5.53 -10.01
CA ALA A 271 12.35 4.98 -8.65
C ALA A 271 11.24 3.95 -8.32
N SER A 272 10.98 3.04 -9.26
CA SER A 272 9.99 1.97 -9.14
C SER A 272 10.66 0.63 -8.85
N GLY A 273 10.20 -0.08 -7.81
CA GLY A 273 10.73 -1.40 -7.44
C GLY A 273 10.10 -2.56 -8.20
N GLU A 274 8.91 -2.36 -8.77
CA GLU A 274 8.16 -3.28 -9.62
C GLU A 274 7.04 -2.53 -10.37
N PRO A 275 6.55 -3.02 -11.51
CA PRO A 275 5.55 -2.33 -12.32
C PRO A 275 4.30 -1.95 -11.52
N HIS A 276 3.96 -0.65 -11.51
CA HIS A 276 2.78 -0.07 -10.89
C HIS A 276 2.49 1.30 -11.50
N LEU A 277 1.26 1.78 -11.37
CA LEU A 277 0.95 3.19 -11.63
C LEU A 277 1.12 3.97 -10.32
N HIS A 278 2.01 4.95 -10.32
CA HIS A 278 2.06 5.96 -9.27
C HIS A 278 1.25 7.18 -9.68
N ILE A 279 0.39 7.67 -8.79
CA ILE A 279 -0.38 8.90 -8.98
C ILE A 279 -0.46 9.71 -7.68
N HIS A 280 -0.24 11.02 -7.77
CA HIS A 280 -0.45 11.94 -6.64
C HIS A 280 -0.95 13.30 -7.13
N ALA A 281 -1.41 14.12 -6.19
CA ALA A 281 -1.78 15.50 -6.43
C ALA A 281 -1.02 16.46 -5.49
N GLN A 282 -0.72 17.64 -6.00
CA GLN A 282 -0.02 18.69 -5.27
C GLN A 282 -0.49 20.07 -5.72
N ARG A 283 -0.18 21.11 -4.95
CA ARG A 283 -0.13 22.48 -5.46
C ARG A 283 1.00 22.61 -6.49
N PRO A 284 0.94 23.61 -7.41
CA PRO A 284 2.00 23.79 -8.39
C PRO A 284 3.40 23.83 -7.76
N GLY A 285 4.31 23.03 -8.31
CA GLY A 285 5.71 23.04 -7.92
C GLY A 285 6.47 24.28 -8.43
N THR A 286 7.77 24.32 -8.18
CA THR A 286 8.64 25.34 -8.79
C THR A 286 9.18 24.86 -10.13
N LEU A 287 9.59 25.76 -11.02
CA LEU A 287 10.19 25.37 -12.31
C LEU A 287 11.42 24.46 -12.14
N ALA A 288 12.23 24.68 -11.10
CA ALA A 288 13.42 23.89 -10.83
C ALA A 288 13.11 22.56 -10.12
N MET A 289 11.99 22.49 -9.39
CA MET A 289 11.56 21.31 -8.65
C MET A 289 10.05 21.12 -8.86
N PRO A 290 9.63 20.59 -10.02
CA PRO A 290 8.22 20.49 -10.36
C PRO A 290 7.45 19.55 -9.41
N LEU A 291 8.12 18.61 -8.73
CA LEU A 291 7.52 17.63 -7.81
C LEU A 291 7.57 18.06 -6.33
N SER A 292 7.93 19.32 -6.05
CA SER A 292 8.09 19.85 -4.69
C SER A 292 6.83 20.51 -4.13
N GLY A 293 5.71 20.43 -4.84
CA GLY A 293 4.48 21.14 -4.48
C GLY A 293 3.92 20.71 -3.12
N ASP A 294 3.09 21.56 -2.52
CA ASP A 294 2.38 21.19 -1.29
C ASP A 294 1.42 20.03 -1.58
N PRO A 295 1.56 18.87 -0.91
CA PRO A 295 0.84 17.66 -1.28
C PRO A 295 -0.63 17.75 -0.90
N LEU A 296 -1.49 17.12 -1.71
CA LEU A 296 -2.94 17.10 -1.53
C LEU A 296 -3.43 15.65 -1.42
N PRO A 297 -4.27 15.30 -0.42
CA PRO A 297 -4.93 14.00 -0.39
C PRO A 297 -5.78 13.79 -1.66
N VAL A 298 -5.77 12.57 -2.20
CA VAL A 298 -6.50 12.22 -3.42
C VAL A 298 -7.65 11.28 -3.09
N ARG A 299 -8.85 11.60 -3.61
CA ARG A 299 -9.97 10.67 -3.74
C ARG A 299 -10.09 10.24 -5.19
N PHE A 300 -10.53 9.01 -5.39
CA PHE A 300 -10.86 8.46 -6.69
C PHE A 300 -12.35 8.14 -6.73
N ASN A 301 -13.10 8.82 -7.59
CA ASN A 301 -14.56 8.71 -7.68
C ASN A 301 -15.22 8.86 -6.30
N GLY A 302 -14.78 9.84 -5.51
CA GLY A 302 -15.24 10.10 -4.14
C GLY A 302 -14.65 9.17 -3.06
N LEU A 303 -13.92 8.11 -3.41
CA LEU A 303 -13.35 7.16 -2.46
C LEU A 303 -11.92 7.55 -2.07
N PHE A 304 -11.64 7.64 -0.77
CA PHE A 304 -10.28 7.78 -0.26
C PHE A 304 -9.65 6.40 -0.08
N LEU A 305 -8.86 5.99 -1.07
CA LEU A 305 -8.29 4.64 -1.12
C LEU A 305 -7.09 4.50 -0.19
N ILE A 306 -7.05 3.38 0.54
CA ILE A 306 -5.95 3.00 1.43
C ILE A 306 -5.23 1.73 0.95
N ARG A 307 -4.04 1.47 1.50
CA ARG A 307 -3.34 0.21 1.27
C ARG A 307 -4.28 -0.98 1.50
N SER A 308 -4.20 -1.95 0.59
CA SER A 308 -5.01 -3.18 0.52
C SER A 308 -6.44 -3.01 0.03
N ASP A 309 -6.89 -1.79 -0.27
CA ASP A 309 -8.14 -1.61 -0.99
C ASP A 309 -8.05 -2.27 -2.36
N ARG A 310 -9.17 -2.86 -2.78
CA ARG A 310 -9.32 -3.47 -4.09
C ARG A 310 -10.31 -2.66 -4.89
N VAL A 311 -9.91 -2.26 -6.09
CA VAL A 311 -10.72 -1.45 -6.99
C VAL A 311 -11.11 -2.28 -8.20
N THR A 312 -12.39 -2.24 -8.52
CA THR A 312 -12.96 -2.75 -9.76
C THR A 312 -13.64 -1.57 -10.41
N THR A 313 -13.19 -1.19 -11.61
CA THR A 313 -13.89 -0.15 -12.36
C THR A 313 -15.00 -0.81 -13.16
N PRO A 314 -16.24 -0.28 -13.16
CA PRO A 314 -17.27 -0.80 -14.04
C PRO A 314 -16.74 -0.86 -15.48
N PRO A 315 -17.10 -1.87 -16.28
CA PRO A 315 -16.92 -1.80 -17.72
C PRO A 315 -17.54 -0.49 -18.19
N LEU A 316 -16.91 0.19 -19.15
CA LEU A 316 -17.57 1.31 -19.83
C LEU A 316 -18.93 0.80 -20.30
N GLU A 317 -20.01 1.44 -19.85
CA GLU A 317 -21.29 1.27 -20.51
C GLU A 317 -21.02 1.63 -21.97
N THR A 318 -21.16 0.64 -22.84
CA THR A 318 -21.25 0.92 -24.27
C THR A 318 -22.53 1.72 -24.39
N GLU A 319 -22.43 3.03 -24.62
CA GLU A 319 -23.62 3.80 -24.95
C GLU A 319 -24.32 3.10 -26.13
N PRO A 320 -25.65 2.89 -26.04
CA PRO A 320 -26.41 2.08 -26.98
C PRO A 320 -26.42 2.62 -28.42
#